data_AF-A0A8G2DNA8-F1
#
_entry.id   AF-A0A8G2DNA8-F1
#
_cell.length_a   1.000
_cell.length_b   1.000
_cell.length_c   1.000
_cell.angle_alpha   90.00
_cell.angle_beta   90.00
_cell.angle_gamma   90.00
#
_symmetry.space_group_name_H-M   'P 1'
#
loop_
_entity.id
_entity.type
_entity.pdbx_description
1 polymer ?
#
loop_
_entity_poly.entity_id
_entity_poly.type
_entity_poly.pdbx_seq_one_letter_code
_entity_poly.pdbx_strand_id
1 'polypeptide(L)'
;MGARAREADARLLRLEAKFNAASDRWNAATDRTEKLEAELDERLRSLKSRLISRIEKAEKKEEKRAAAFGRAFDRVMKTRARTIEGLAVKVRVRERDYTDDEESEIAILNSLVDDIKSLTGGP
;
A
#
# COMPACT_ATOMS: atom_id res chain seq x y z
N MET A 1 67.90 32.67 -22.33
CA MET A 1 66.70 31.91 -22.75
C MET A 1 65.91 32.74 -23.77
N GLY A 2 65.63 32.17 -24.96
CA GLY A 2 65.16 32.91 -26.13
C GLY A 2 63.67 33.33 -26.07
N ALA A 3 63.29 34.30 -26.91
CA ALA A 3 61.92 34.83 -26.99
C ALA A 3 60.84 33.75 -27.24
N ARG A 4 61.16 32.70 -28.02
CA ARG A 4 60.25 31.58 -28.30
C ARG A 4 59.87 30.75 -27.07
N ALA A 5 60.77 30.58 -26.11
CA ALA A 5 60.47 29.86 -24.86
C ALA A 5 59.47 30.66 -24.01
N ARG A 6 59.66 31.98 -23.90
CA ARG A 6 58.75 32.88 -23.19
C ARG A 6 57.34 32.92 -23.81
N GLU A 7 57.23 32.82 -25.13
CA GLU A 7 55.95 32.76 -25.83
C GLU A 7 55.22 31.42 -25.61
N ALA A 8 55.96 30.31 -25.61
CA ALA A 8 55.42 29.00 -25.27
C ALA A 8 54.91 28.96 -23.81
N ASP A 9 55.66 29.50 -22.86
CA ASP A 9 55.25 29.59 -21.45
C ASP A 9 54.00 30.46 -21.29
N ALA A 10 53.93 31.61 -21.98
CA ALA A 10 52.74 32.46 -21.97
C ALA A 10 51.52 31.74 -22.56
N ARG A 11 51.70 30.89 -23.57
CA ARG A 11 50.62 30.05 -24.11
C ARG A 11 50.19 28.99 -23.10
N LEU A 12 51.13 28.36 -22.39
CA LEU A 12 50.82 27.37 -21.34
C LEU A 12 50.00 27.99 -20.21
N LEU A 13 50.39 29.17 -19.71
CA LEU A 13 49.63 29.89 -18.67
C LEU A 13 48.19 30.21 -19.12
N ARG A 14 48.00 30.60 -20.39
CA ARG A 14 46.65 30.84 -20.94
C ARG A 14 45.83 29.55 -21.05
N LEU A 15 46.47 28.42 -21.37
CA LEU A 15 45.80 27.12 -21.44
C LEU A 15 45.44 26.61 -20.06
N GLU A 16 46.32 26.75 -19.08
CA GLU A 16 46.07 26.43 -17.67
C GLU A 16 44.86 27.22 -17.14
N ALA A 17 44.83 28.54 -17.36
CA ALA A 17 43.70 29.36 -16.92
C ALA A 17 42.36 28.91 -17.56
N LYS A 18 42.37 28.52 -18.83
CA LYS A 18 41.18 27.97 -19.52
C LYS A 18 40.78 26.61 -18.97
N PHE A 19 41.75 25.74 -18.71
CA PHE A 19 41.53 24.43 -18.14
C PHE A 19 40.92 24.54 -16.74
N ASN A 20 41.48 25.37 -15.87
CA ASN A 20 40.98 25.60 -14.52
C ASN A 20 39.53 26.14 -14.56
N ALA A 21 39.26 27.14 -15.40
CA ALA A 21 37.90 27.66 -15.55
C ALA A 21 36.90 26.61 -16.09
N ALA A 22 37.33 25.69 -16.94
CA ALA A 22 36.50 24.59 -17.41
C ALA A 22 36.27 23.54 -16.30
N SER A 23 37.32 23.20 -15.53
CA SER A 23 37.26 22.31 -14.37
C SER A 23 36.29 22.85 -13.31
N ASP A 24 36.39 24.13 -12.97
CA ASP A 24 35.51 24.78 -11.98
C ASP A 24 34.04 24.74 -12.42
N ARG A 25 33.77 24.97 -13.71
CA ARG A 25 32.41 24.87 -14.26
C ARG A 25 31.88 23.45 -14.22
N TRP A 26 32.74 22.45 -14.50
CA TRP A 26 32.36 21.05 -14.44
C TRP A 26 32.06 20.62 -13.00
N ASN A 27 32.94 20.95 -12.05
CA ASN A 27 32.72 20.68 -10.63
C ASN A 27 31.41 21.33 -10.14
N ALA A 28 31.17 22.61 -10.48
CA ALA A 28 29.94 23.28 -10.13
C ALA A 28 28.68 22.65 -10.75
N ALA A 29 28.79 22.03 -11.94
CA ALA A 29 27.69 21.30 -12.55
C ALA A 29 27.46 19.95 -11.85
N THR A 30 28.52 19.22 -11.51
CA THR A 30 28.46 17.98 -10.74
C THR A 30 27.81 18.21 -9.38
N ASP A 31 28.27 19.21 -8.62
CA ASP A 31 27.70 19.57 -7.31
C ASP A 31 26.21 19.89 -7.38
N ARG A 32 25.75 20.51 -8.48
CA ARG A 32 24.33 20.82 -8.69
C ARG A 32 23.53 19.55 -8.95
N THR A 33 24.05 18.63 -9.77
CA THR A 33 23.40 17.35 -10.05
C THR A 33 23.30 16.51 -8.79
N GLU A 34 24.38 16.39 -8.00
CA GLU A 34 24.38 15.64 -6.75
C GLU A 34 23.35 16.18 -5.74
N LYS A 35 23.22 17.53 -5.64
CA LYS A 35 22.18 18.15 -4.80
C LYS A 35 20.77 17.83 -5.28
N LEU A 36 20.53 17.88 -6.58
CA LEU A 36 19.21 17.55 -7.16
C LEU A 36 18.85 16.09 -6.93
N GLU A 37 19.81 15.17 -7.07
CA GLU A 37 19.62 13.74 -6.77
C GLU A 37 19.29 13.52 -5.29
N ALA A 38 20.05 14.15 -4.38
CA ALA A 38 19.79 14.06 -2.95
C ALA A 38 18.39 14.61 -2.56
N GLU A 39 17.98 15.75 -3.13
CA GLU A 39 16.65 16.32 -2.92
C GLU A 39 15.53 15.41 -3.44
N LEU A 40 15.73 14.78 -4.61
CA LEU A 40 14.78 13.84 -5.18
C LEU A 40 14.63 12.61 -4.28
N ASP A 41 15.73 12.04 -3.83
CA ASP A 41 15.73 10.87 -2.94
C ASP A 41 15.06 11.16 -1.59
N GLU A 42 15.27 12.34 -1.02
CA GLU A 42 14.59 12.76 0.20
C GLU A 42 13.07 12.87 -0.02
N ARG A 43 12.65 13.51 -1.13
CA ARG A 43 11.22 13.64 -1.47
C ARG A 43 10.58 12.28 -1.71
N LEU A 44 11.24 11.38 -2.43
CA LEU A 44 10.73 10.03 -2.69
C LEU A 44 10.60 9.22 -1.40
N ARG A 45 11.59 9.31 -0.49
CA ARG A 45 11.51 8.67 0.83
C ARG A 45 10.32 9.19 1.64
N SER A 46 10.11 10.50 1.67
CA SER A 46 8.98 11.13 2.36
C SER A 46 7.63 10.69 1.78
N LEU A 47 7.49 10.69 0.45
CA LEU A 47 6.27 10.24 -0.23
C LEU A 47 5.98 8.77 0.03
N LYS A 48 7.01 7.90 -0.04
CA LYS A 48 6.89 6.47 0.23
C LYS A 48 6.42 6.22 1.67
N SER A 49 7.04 6.88 2.65
CA SER A 49 6.63 6.78 4.06
C SER A 49 5.18 7.20 4.28
N ARG A 50 4.75 8.31 3.68
CA ARG A 50 3.37 8.80 3.75
C ARG A 50 2.39 7.82 3.12
N LEU A 51 2.74 7.22 1.98
CA LEU A 51 1.90 6.24 1.30
C LEU A 51 1.74 4.97 2.15
N ILE A 52 2.84 4.43 2.69
CA ILE A 52 2.82 3.27 3.59
C ILE A 52 1.90 3.52 4.77
N SER A 53 2.05 4.67 5.46
CA SER A 53 1.18 4.99 6.60
C SER A 53 -0.31 5.11 6.23
N ARG A 54 -0.63 5.54 5.00
CA ARG A 54 -2.01 5.60 4.52
C ARG A 54 -2.56 4.21 4.22
N ILE A 55 -1.75 3.33 3.67
CA ILE A 55 -2.10 1.93 3.41
C ILE A 55 -2.38 1.22 4.74
N GLU A 56 -1.46 1.29 5.71
CA GLU A 56 -1.63 0.67 7.04
C GLU A 56 -2.92 1.16 7.73
N LYS A 57 -3.24 2.46 7.61
CA LYS A 57 -4.48 3.02 8.16
C LYS A 57 -5.73 2.50 7.44
N ALA A 58 -5.64 2.25 6.13
CA ALA A 58 -6.74 1.69 5.35
C ALA A 58 -6.95 0.21 5.70
N GLU A 59 -5.88 -0.58 5.72
CA GLU A 59 -5.88 -1.99 6.11
C GLU A 59 -6.47 -2.17 7.52
N LYS A 60 -6.01 -1.38 8.51
CA LYS A 60 -6.56 -1.43 9.88
C LYS A 60 -8.06 -1.08 9.94
N LYS A 61 -8.53 -0.20 9.05
CA LYS A 61 -9.97 0.12 8.98
C LYS A 61 -10.75 -1.01 8.32
N GLU A 62 -10.20 -1.62 7.29
CA GLU A 62 -10.76 -2.78 6.62
C GLU A 62 -10.87 -3.97 7.57
N GLU A 63 -9.79 -4.31 8.28
CA GLU A 63 -9.76 -5.36 9.30
C GLU A 63 -10.86 -5.14 10.36
N LYS A 64 -10.99 -3.92 10.88
CA LYS A 64 -12.05 -3.58 11.85
C LYS A 64 -13.46 -3.78 11.28
N ARG A 65 -13.67 -3.45 10.00
CA ARG A 65 -14.94 -3.62 9.31
C ARG A 65 -15.24 -5.09 9.05
N ALA A 66 -14.24 -5.86 8.60
CA ALA A 66 -14.33 -7.30 8.43
C ALA A 66 -14.67 -8.00 9.74
N ALA A 67 -13.99 -7.67 10.84
CA ALA A 67 -14.28 -8.21 12.17
C ALA A 67 -15.69 -7.84 12.66
N ALA A 68 -16.17 -6.61 12.36
CA ALA A 68 -17.52 -6.20 12.71
C ALA A 68 -18.58 -6.94 11.89
N PHE A 69 -18.32 -7.15 10.60
CA PHE A 69 -19.15 -7.95 9.70
C PHE A 69 -19.24 -9.39 10.18
N GLY A 70 -18.11 -10.07 10.42
CA GLY A 70 -18.08 -11.44 10.93
C GLY A 70 -18.84 -11.59 12.25
N ARG A 71 -18.69 -10.66 13.19
CA ARG A 71 -19.49 -10.65 14.44
C ARG A 71 -21.00 -10.46 14.23
N ALA A 72 -21.40 -9.74 13.18
CA ALA A 72 -22.81 -9.55 12.87
C ALA A 72 -23.39 -10.82 12.23
N PHE A 73 -22.65 -11.40 11.28
CA PHE A 73 -22.97 -12.67 10.65
C PHE A 73 -23.12 -13.80 11.67
N ASP A 74 -22.12 -13.97 12.54
CA ASP A 74 -22.14 -14.95 13.64
C ASP A 74 -23.38 -14.85 14.51
N ARG A 75 -23.78 -13.62 14.84
CA ARG A 75 -24.97 -13.39 15.66
C ARG A 75 -26.24 -13.81 14.94
N VAL A 76 -26.34 -13.55 13.64
CA VAL A 76 -27.48 -14.02 12.83
C VAL A 76 -27.53 -15.54 12.84
N MET A 77 -26.42 -16.21 12.53
CA MET A 77 -26.38 -17.68 12.42
C MET A 77 -26.54 -18.39 13.76
N LYS A 78 -26.02 -17.83 14.87
CA LYS A 78 -26.20 -18.39 16.22
C LYS A 78 -27.61 -18.14 16.78
N THR A 79 -28.36 -17.17 16.26
CA THR A 79 -29.73 -16.91 16.69
C THR A 79 -30.67 -17.92 16.05
N ARG A 80 -31.37 -18.71 16.87
CA ARG A 80 -32.32 -19.74 16.41
C ARG A 80 -33.57 -19.10 15.80
N ALA A 81 -33.92 -19.45 14.56
CA ALA A 81 -35.18 -19.06 13.95
C ALA A 81 -36.34 -19.89 14.52
N ARG A 82 -37.46 -19.23 14.81
CA ARG A 82 -38.70 -19.87 15.29
C ARG A 82 -39.85 -19.78 14.29
N THR A 83 -39.59 -19.23 13.11
CA THR A 83 -40.57 -19.04 12.03
C THR A 83 -39.88 -19.16 10.68
N ILE A 84 -40.67 -19.40 9.62
CA ILE A 84 -40.20 -19.37 8.23
C ILE A 84 -39.60 -18.01 7.87
N GLU A 85 -40.17 -16.92 8.37
CA GLU A 85 -39.62 -15.56 8.18
C GLU A 85 -38.22 -15.43 8.79
N GLY A 86 -37.98 -16.02 9.96
CA GLY A 86 -36.65 -16.06 10.58
C GLY A 86 -35.63 -16.85 9.78
N LEU A 87 -36.04 -17.99 9.20
CA LEU A 87 -35.20 -18.75 8.26
C LEU A 87 -34.85 -17.92 7.01
N ALA A 88 -35.85 -17.22 6.45
CA ALA A 88 -35.64 -16.38 5.28
C ALA A 88 -34.66 -15.22 5.54
N VAL A 89 -34.55 -14.73 6.78
CA VAL A 89 -33.51 -13.75 7.17
C VAL A 89 -32.11 -14.36 7.01
N LYS A 90 -31.88 -15.58 7.51
CA LYS A 90 -30.58 -16.26 7.39
C LYS A 90 -30.19 -16.49 5.92
N VAL A 91 -31.15 -16.91 5.09
CA VAL A 91 -30.92 -17.09 3.64
C VAL A 91 -30.53 -15.76 2.97
N ARG A 92 -31.24 -14.66 3.25
CA ARG A 92 -30.86 -13.33 2.69
C ARG A 92 -29.50 -12.84 3.18
N VAL A 93 -29.11 -13.18 4.41
CA VAL A 93 -27.77 -12.85 4.92
C VAL A 93 -26.71 -13.64 4.16
N ARG A 94 -26.94 -14.94 3.88
CA ARG A 94 -26.08 -15.74 2.99
C ARG A 94 -25.99 -15.16 1.59
N GLU A 95 -27.11 -14.83 0.96
CA GLU A 95 -27.12 -14.25 -0.40
C GLU A 95 -26.32 -12.93 -0.51
N ARG A 96 -26.24 -12.19 0.60
CA ARG A 96 -25.48 -10.94 0.66
C ARG A 96 -24.00 -11.16 0.98
N ASP A 97 -23.66 -12.28 1.59
CA ASP A 97 -22.29 -12.65 1.89
C ASP A 97 -21.66 -13.30 0.65
N TYR A 98 -20.80 -12.54 -0.03
CA TYR A 98 -20.06 -12.97 -1.22
C TYR A 98 -18.75 -13.68 -0.85
N THR A 99 -18.73 -14.41 0.27
CA THR A 99 -17.54 -15.13 0.71
C THR A 99 -17.52 -16.52 0.07
N ASP A 100 -16.46 -16.84 -0.68
CA ASP A 100 -16.20 -18.21 -1.18
C ASP A 100 -15.58 -19.11 -0.09
N ASP A 101 -15.74 -18.72 1.18
CA ASP A 101 -15.21 -19.44 2.33
C ASP A 101 -16.06 -20.67 2.65
N GLU A 102 -15.53 -21.85 2.38
CA GLU A 102 -16.20 -23.13 2.60
C GLU A 102 -16.59 -23.34 4.08
N GLU A 103 -15.80 -22.85 5.03
CA GLU A 103 -16.11 -22.97 6.47
C GLU A 103 -17.36 -22.17 6.85
N SER A 104 -17.45 -20.92 6.37
CA SER A 104 -18.64 -20.07 6.56
C SER A 104 -19.87 -20.70 5.91
N GLU A 105 -19.75 -21.28 4.72
CA GLU A 105 -20.86 -21.93 4.03
C GLU A 105 -21.38 -23.15 4.82
N ILE A 106 -20.48 -24.00 5.34
CA ILE A 106 -20.85 -25.12 6.21
C ILE A 106 -21.57 -24.62 7.47
N ALA A 107 -21.09 -23.54 8.11
CA ALA A 107 -21.71 -22.98 9.30
C ALA A 107 -23.14 -22.48 9.04
N ILE A 108 -23.39 -21.85 7.89
CA ILE A 108 -24.73 -21.41 7.49
C ILE A 108 -25.65 -22.60 7.30
N LEU A 109 -25.22 -23.60 6.54
CA LEU A 109 -26.03 -24.77 6.23
C LEU A 109 -26.43 -25.54 7.49
N ASN A 110 -25.48 -25.76 8.41
CA ASN A 110 -25.77 -26.39 9.70
C ASN A 110 -26.80 -25.59 10.51
N SER A 111 -26.61 -24.27 10.59
CA SER A 111 -27.52 -23.37 11.30
C SER A 111 -28.96 -23.40 10.73
N LEU A 112 -29.09 -23.44 9.40
CA LEU A 112 -30.38 -23.54 8.72
C LEU A 112 -31.04 -24.91 8.97
N VAL A 113 -30.27 -26.00 8.89
CA VAL A 113 -30.76 -27.36 9.13
C VAL A 113 -31.26 -27.50 10.57
N ASP A 114 -30.52 -26.99 11.55
CA ASP A 114 -30.92 -27.04 12.96
C ASP A 114 -32.24 -26.31 13.21
N ASP A 115 -32.41 -25.12 12.62
CA ASP A 115 -33.66 -24.37 12.70
C ASP A 115 -34.83 -25.09 12.01
N ILE A 116 -34.60 -25.72 10.85
CA ILE A 116 -35.63 -26.48 10.13
C ILE A 116 -36.09 -27.69 10.96
N LYS A 117 -35.15 -28.49 11.49
CA LYS A 117 -35.45 -29.63 12.36
C LYS A 117 -36.28 -29.20 13.57
N SER A 118 -35.89 -28.09 14.17
CA SER A 118 -36.58 -27.49 15.31
C SER A 118 -38.05 -27.14 15.01
N LEU A 119 -38.32 -26.67 13.80
CA LEU A 119 -39.66 -26.24 13.38
C LEU A 119 -40.56 -27.41 12.97
N THR A 120 -39.97 -28.46 12.38
CA THR A 120 -40.71 -29.61 11.87
C THR A 120 -40.82 -30.75 12.89
N GLY A 121 -40.14 -30.65 14.03
CA GLY A 121 -40.05 -31.72 15.03
C GLY A 121 -39.19 -32.90 14.57
N GLY A 122 -38.34 -32.70 13.57
CA GLY A 122 -37.42 -33.71 13.07
C GLY A 122 -36.21 -33.92 14.00
N PRO A 123 -35.64 -35.14 14.04
CA PRO A 123 -34.42 -35.44 14.80
C PRO A 123 -33.19 -34.70 14.27
#